data_AF-A0A9D2DTC9-F1
#
_entry.id   AF-A0A9D2DTC9-F1
#
_cell.length_a   1.000
_cell.length_b   1.000
_cell.length_c   1.000
_cell.angle_alpha   90.00
_cell.angle_beta   90.00
_cell.angle_gamma   90.00
#
_symmetry.space_group_name_H-M   'P 1'
#
loop_
_entity.id
_entity.type
_entity.pdbx_description
1 polymer ?
#
loop_
_entity_poly.entity_id
_entity_poly.type
_entity_poly.pdbx_seq_one_letter_code
_entity_poly.pdbx_strand_id
1 'polypeptide(L)' 'MAKNKKVIKEQKKYQNLQERYEEMNDYLLDLIEDHRCAEEDLRYLNDFIHYKQLDEEFRYFREHAHEDKNTELPFPYLVL' A
#
# COMPACT_ATOMS: atom_id res chain seq x y z
N MET A 1 -1.87 -8.00 -49.95
CA MET A 1 -2.78 -8.37 -48.84
C MET A 1 -2.06 -8.90 -47.59
N ALA A 2 -1.15 -9.88 -47.67
CA ALA A 2 -0.52 -10.50 -46.49
C ALA A 2 0.44 -9.61 -45.68
N LYS A 3 1.18 -8.69 -46.32
CA LYS A 3 2.08 -7.73 -45.64
C LYS A 3 1.31 -6.79 -44.70
N ASN A 4 0.17 -6.26 -45.11
CA ASN A 4 -0.67 -5.40 -44.24
C ASN A 4 -1.19 -6.15 -43.02
N LYS A 5 -1.51 -7.44 -43.14
CA LYS A 5 -1.99 -8.25 -42.01
C LYS A 5 -0.91 -8.44 -40.93
N LYS A 6 0.37 -8.55 -41.31
CA LYS A 6 1.50 -8.63 -40.36
C LYS A 6 1.71 -7.29 -39.63
N VAL A 7 1.72 -6.19 -40.37
CA VAL A 7 1.90 -4.83 -39.80
C VAL A 7 0.80 -4.52 -38.78
N ILE A 8 -0.46 -4.80 -39.11
CA ILE A 8 -1.58 -4.60 -38.18
C ILE A 8 -1.44 -5.46 -36.92
N LYS A 9 -0.95 -6.70 -37.04
CA LYS A 9 -0.75 -7.59 -35.90
C LYS A 9 0.36 -7.10 -34.97
N GLU A 10 1.45 -6.58 -35.55
CA GLU A 10 2.55 -5.98 -34.78
C GLU A 10 2.09 -4.70 -34.08
N GLN A 11 1.37 -3.81 -34.76
CA GLN A 11 0.80 -2.60 -34.16
C GLN A 11 -0.09 -2.92 -32.96
N LYS A 12 -0.98 -3.91 -33.07
CA LYS A 12 -1.80 -4.37 -31.94
C LYS A 12 -0.95 -4.90 -30.77
N LYS A 13 0.16 -5.60 -31.06
CA LYS A 13 1.07 -6.09 -30.02
C LYS A 13 1.74 -4.94 -29.27
N TYR A 14 2.16 -3.89 -29.99
CA TYR A 14 2.73 -2.70 -29.38
C TYR A 14 1.70 -1.90 -28.57
N GLN A 15 0.47 -1.75 -29.06
CA GLN A 15 -0.62 -1.12 -28.31
C GLN A 15 -0.90 -1.86 -27.01
N ASN A 16 -1.09 -3.18 -27.06
CA ASN A 16 -1.30 -3.99 -25.85
C ASN A 16 -0.12 -3.90 -24.86
N LEU A 17 1.11 -3.75 -25.36
CA LEU A 17 2.28 -3.59 -24.50
C LEU A 17 2.28 -2.22 -23.83
N GLN A 18 1.95 -1.17 -24.59
CA GLN A 18 1.80 0.19 -24.07
C GLN A 18 0.72 0.26 -22.99
N GLU A 19 -0.47 -0.28 -23.25
CA GLU A 19 -1.58 -0.32 -22.28
C GLU A 19 -1.17 -1.01 -20.98
N ARG A 20 -0.42 -2.12 -21.05
CA ARG A 20 0.10 -2.81 -19.86
C ARG A 20 1.14 -2.00 -19.09
N TYR A 21 1.98 -1.24 -19.80
CA TYR A 21 2.94 -0.35 -19.15
C TYR A 21 2.24 0.83 -18.48
N GLU A 22 1.20 1.38 -19.10
CA GLU A 22 0.37 2.44 -18.53
C GLU A 22 -0.34 1.94 -17.26
N GLU A 23 -1.00 0.78 -17.32
CA GLU A 23 -1.66 0.17 -16.15
C GLU A 23 -0.69 -0.12 -15.00
N MET A 24 0.50 -0.65 -15.30
CA MET A 24 1.53 -0.88 -14.30
C MET A 24 2.05 0.43 -13.71
N ASN A 25 2.20 1.47 -14.54
CA ASN A 25 2.66 2.78 -14.08
C ASN A 25 1.64 3.43 -13.15
N ASP A 26 0.35 3.38 -13.50
CA ASP A 26 -0.74 3.91 -12.66
C ASP A 26 -0.76 3.19 -11.30
N TYR A 27 -0.67 1.85 -11.29
CA TYR A 27 -0.57 1.07 -10.04
C TYR A 27 0.65 1.45 -9.18
N LEU A 28 1.80 1.68 -9.81
CA LEU A 28 3.02 2.09 -9.09
C LEU A 28 2.87 3.49 -8.50
N LEU A 29 2.22 4.41 -9.21
CA LEU A 29 1.96 5.76 -8.70
C LEU A 29 1.03 5.72 -7.48
N ASP A 30 -0.02 4.90 -7.53
CA ASP A 30 -0.92 4.69 -6.39
C ASP A 30 -0.15 4.12 -5.19
N LEU A 31 0.70 3.11 -5.41
CA LEU A 31 1.51 2.52 -4.33
C LEU A 31 2.49 3.53 -3.70
N ILE A 32 3.09 4.39 -4.52
CA ILE A 32 3.99 5.46 -4.04
C ILE A 32 3.21 6.46 -3.18
N GLU A 33 2.00 6.82 -3.60
CA GLU A 33 1.15 7.75 -2.86
C GLU A 33 0.65 7.16 -1.55
N ASP A 34 0.20 5.90 -1.55
CA ASP A 34 -0.19 5.18 -0.34
C ASP A 34 0.98 5.09 0.66
N HIS A 35 2.18 4.80 0.15
CA HIS A 35 3.38 4.76 0.98
C HIS A 35 3.69 6.13 1.59
N ARG A 36 3.63 7.20 0.79
CA ARG A 36 3.84 8.58 1.26
C ARG A 36 2.85 8.96 2.35
N CYS A 37 1.56 8.65 2.17
CA CYS A 37 0.53 8.88 3.16
C CYS A 37 0.81 8.11 4.47
N ALA A 38 1.17 6.83 4.36
CA ALA A 38 1.50 6.00 5.53
C ALA A 38 2.71 6.53 6.30
N GLU A 39 3.76 7.00 5.62
CA GLU A 39 4.91 7.62 6.28
C GLU A 39 4.52 8.90 7.04
N GLU A 40 3.66 9.72 6.45
CA GLU A 40 3.17 10.94 7.08
C GLU A 40 2.28 10.63 8.31
N ASP A 41 1.37 9.67 8.21
CA ASP A 41 0.53 9.22 9.32
C ASP A 41 1.38 8.66 10.47
N LEU A 42 2.42 7.87 10.17
CA LEU A 42 3.34 7.36 11.19
C LEU A 42 4.11 8.49 11.89
N ARG A 43 4.50 9.53 11.16
CA ARG A 43 5.14 10.72 11.75
C ARG A 43 4.20 11.43 12.72
N TYR A 44 2.96 11.69 12.32
CA TYR A 44 1.97 12.32 13.21
C TYR A 44 1.66 11.46 14.44
N LEU A 45 1.56 10.14 14.30
CA LEU A 45 1.38 9.22 15.41
C LEU A 45 2.56 9.27 16.39
N ASN A 46 3.78 9.27 15.88
CA ASN A 46 4.99 9.37 16.70
C ASN A 46 5.03 10.69 17.47
N ASP A 47 4.81 11.81 16.76
CA ASP A 47 4.76 13.14 17.37
C ASP A 47 3.67 13.25 18.42
N PHE A 48 2.51 12.63 18.19
CA PHE A 48 1.41 12.58 19.16
C PHE A 48 1.78 11.78 20.42
N ILE A 49 2.37 10.60 20.27
CA ILE A 49 2.86 9.78 21.39
C ILE A 49 3.83 10.59 22.24
N HIS A 50 4.78 11.25 21.60
CA HIS A 50 5.76 12.07 22.30
C HIS A 50 5.14 13.30 22.97
N TYR A 51 4.27 14.03 22.26
CA TYR A 51 3.55 15.19 22.81
C TYR A 51 2.72 14.82 24.05
N LYS A 52 2.16 13.60 24.08
CA LYS A 52 1.41 13.07 25.21
C LYS A 52 2.26 12.39 26.28
N GLN A 53 3.58 12.34 26.10
CA GLN A 53 4.53 11.67 27.00
C GLN A 53 4.22 10.17 27.19
N LEU A 54 3.74 9.52 26.13
CA LEU A 54 3.33 8.10 26.14
C LEU A 54 4.44 7.16 25.67
N ASP A 55 5.68 7.64 25.53
CA ASP A 55 6.79 6.87 24.93
C ASP A 55 7.04 5.52 25.63
N GLU A 56 6.99 5.49 26.96
CA GLU A 56 7.21 4.26 27.75
C GLU A 56 6.03 3.29 27.64
N GLU A 57 4.80 3.79 27.76
CA GLU A 57 3.59 2.99 27.64
C GLU A 57 3.47 2.38 26.23
N PHE A 58 3.76 3.18 25.20
CA PHE A 58 3.75 2.72 23.83
C PHE A 58 4.84 1.68 23.56
N ARG A 59 6.05 1.86 24.09
CA ARG A 59 7.11 0.86 23.99
C ARG A 59 6.68 -0.45 24.66
N TYR A 60 6.14 -0.36 25.88
CA TYR A 60 5.64 -1.53 26.60
C TYR A 60 4.54 -2.26 25.82
N PHE A 61 3.55 -1.50 25.33
CA PHE A 61 2.48 -2.03 24.47
C PHE A 61 3.04 -2.73 23.24
N ARG A 62 3.93 -2.09 22.49
CA ARG A 62 4.51 -2.67 21.27
C ARG A 62 5.24 -4.00 21.53
N GLU A 63 5.91 -4.13 22.67
CA GLU A 63 6.69 -5.34 23.02
C GLU A 63 5.82 -6.50 23.51
N HIS A 64 4.64 -6.22 24.07
CA HIS A 64 3.81 -7.21 24.75
C HIS A 64 2.45 -7.43 24.09
N ALA A 65 2.06 -6.57 23.16
CA ALA A 65 0.76 -6.68 22.50
C ALA A 65 0.65 -7.94 21.65
N HIS A 66 -0.53 -8.52 21.64
CA HIS A 66 -0.89 -9.69 20.84
C HIS A 66 -2.23 -9.46 20.15
N GLU A 67 -2.49 -10.22 19.10
CA GLU A 67 -3.78 -10.17 18.39
C GLU A 67 -4.86 -10.84 19.23
N ASP A 68 -5.87 -10.08 19.65
CA ASP A 68 -7.13 -10.64 20.12
C ASP A 68 -7.99 -11.03 18.91
N LYS A 69 -8.27 -12.33 18.79
CA LYS A 69 -9.12 -12.91 17.75
C LYS A 69 -10.55 -13.12 18.25
N ASN A 70 -11.05 -12.18 19.05
CA ASN A 70 -12.44 -12.16 19.47
C ASN A 70 -13.36 -12.31 18.26
N THR A 71 -14.19 -13.37 18.26
CA THR A 71 -15.10 -13.73 17.17
C THR A 71 -16.26 -12.75 17.00
N GLU A 72 -16.45 -11.83 17.95
CA GLU A 72 -17.51 -10.81 17.90
C GLU A 72 -17.13 -9.58 17.06
N LEU A 73 -15.84 -9.36 16.79
CA LEU A 73 -15.36 -8.22 16.00
C LEU A 73 -14.96 -8.64 14.58
N PRO A 74 -15.19 -7.76 13.58
CA PRO A 74 -14.93 -8.08 12.18
C PRO A 74 -13.43 -8.21 11.86
N PHE A 75 -12.56 -7.63 12.68
CA PHE A 75 -11.11 -7.66 12.50
C PHE A 75 -10.40 -7.84 13.84
N PRO A 76 -9.27 -8.58 13.88
CA PRO A 76 -8.41 -8.64 15.05
C PRO A 76 -7.86 -7.26 15.42
N TYR A 77 -7.61 -7.05 16.71
CA TYR A 77 -6.98 -5.84 17.22
C TYR A 77 -5.91 -6.19 18.25
N LEU A 78 -4.94 -5.28 18.42
CA LEU A 78 -3.84 -5.46 19.35
C LEU A 78 -4.30 -5.12 20.76
N VAL A 79 -4.04 -6.04 21.70
CA VAL A 79 -4.30 -5.87 23.14
C VAL A 79 -3.07 -6.29 23.94
N LEU A 80 -2.97 -5.80 25.17
CA LEU A 80 -1.99 -6.27 26.17
C LEU A 80 -2.37 -7.63 26.72
#